data_AF-A0A816G2M4-F1
#
_entry.id   AF-A0A816G2M4-F1
#
_cell.length_a   1.000
_cell.length_b   1.000
_cell.length_c   1.000
_cell.angle_alpha   90.00
_cell.angle_beta   90.00
_cell.angle_gamma   90.00
#
_symmetry.space_group_name_H-M   'P 1'
#
loop_
_entity.id
_entity.type
_entity.pdbx_description
1 polymer ?
#
loop_
_entity_poly.entity_id
_entity_poly.type
_entity_poly.pdbx_seq_one_letter_code
_entity_poly.pdbx_strand_id
1 'polypeptide(L)'
;PGSDQSPFAVLVKRLIESNEEMRAQVGKINRLVPQDDDKNRSLTLDSNTISSIEASIRNLDRLTKTFHEICSGLTTQILLLSDANERVSTQDIENIAYQACDKVYKKEDSGPYESLWDSMHETLSTLTTISNSLETGSYDSTPTEQNSKQSVYLIAEQFKTSINQSDLIRSKLELKEEELLDVKKTLKIKHDELSELNIRLSLNEKKIESLQKEFEDKDNKYKQMLEEVKIDGQKKIKQCEEAITVLQNDNEQLEQEKTALKERLKQLTKNKLVDDLMQKKIGGTLKTSTTDERVSLHPQLSSPSVADGSFVSTTNEQETAALRNTVRLLKDEIWHLKMNRASVELAKLEIPTPITKINEIADIYKSSTLLLN
;
A
#
# COMPACT_ATOMS: atom_id res chain seq x y z
N PRO A 1 22.89 34.79 -11.98
CA PRO A 1 21.86 33.95 -11.33
C PRO A 1 21.82 34.23 -9.82
N GLY A 2 20.91 35.07 -9.32
CA GLY A 2 19.57 35.36 -9.81
C GLY A 2 18.66 35.13 -8.61
N SER A 3 18.24 36.21 -7.94
CA SER A 3 17.93 36.19 -6.51
C SER A 3 16.47 35.84 -6.20
N ASP A 4 16.04 34.66 -6.65
CA ASP A 4 14.73 34.10 -6.34
C ASP A 4 14.71 33.56 -4.90
N GLN A 5 14.63 34.46 -3.93
CA GLN A 5 14.33 34.08 -2.55
C GLN A 5 12.89 33.57 -2.49
N SER A 6 12.68 32.35 -1.98
CA SER A 6 11.33 31.82 -1.76
C SER A 6 10.49 32.82 -0.93
N PRO A 7 9.22 33.06 -1.28
CA PRO A 7 8.34 33.93 -0.50
C PRO A 7 8.29 33.53 0.98
N PHE A 8 8.34 32.23 1.28
CA PHE A 8 8.43 31.73 2.65
C PHE A 8 9.77 32.07 3.34
N ALA A 9 10.88 32.08 2.63
CA ALA A 9 12.17 32.54 3.18
C ALA A 9 12.17 34.05 3.48
N VAL A 10 11.46 34.85 2.67
CA VAL A 10 11.24 36.29 2.94
C VAL A 10 10.37 36.49 4.17
N LEU A 11 9.30 35.70 4.33
CA LEU A 11 8.48 35.68 5.55
C LEU A 11 9.33 35.33 6.78
N VAL A 12 10.09 34.24 6.76
CA VAL A 12 10.93 33.81 7.89
C VAL A 12 11.94 34.90 8.28
N LYS A 13 12.56 35.59 7.31
CA LYS A 13 13.45 36.73 7.58
C LYS A 13 12.71 37.87 8.30
N ARG A 14 11.51 38.24 7.84
CA ARG A 14 10.68 39.28 8.45
C ARG A 14 10.21 38.91 9.88
N LEU A 15 9.95 37.62 10.12
CA LEU A 15 9.62 37.10 11.45
C LEU A 15 10.85 37.13 12.39
N ILE A 16 12.06 36.85 11.88
CA ILE A 16 13.31 37.01 12.66
C ILE A 16 13.52 38.47 13.08
N GLU A 17 13.35 39.42 12.15
CA GLU A 17 13.45 40.87 12.43
C GLU A 17 12.44 41.30 13.52
N SER A 18 11.19 40.85 13.42
CA SER A 18 10.18 41.09 14.47
C SER A 18 10.50 40.39 15.80
N ASN A 19 11.25 39.28 15.80
CA ASN A 19 11.70 38.62 17.03
C ASN A 19 12.72 39.47 17.79
N GLU A 20 13.62 40.15 17.07
CA GLU A 20 14.60 41.07 17.65
C GLU A 20 13.92 42.32 18.23
N GLU A 21 12.90 42.86 17.55
CA GLU A 21 12.06 43.93 18.08
C GLU A 21 11.31 43.52 19.36
N MET A 22 10.69 42.33 19.39
CA MET A 22 10.04 41.81 20.60
C MET A 22 11.03 41.61 21.76
N ARG A 23 12.26 41.11 21.48
CA ARG A 23 13.32 40.99 22.49
C ARG A 23 13.74 42.36 23.03
N ALA A 24 13.80 43.40 22.20
CA ALA A 24 14.07 44.76 22.63
C ALA A 24 12.96 45.30 23.54
N GLN A 25 11.69 45.05 23.21
CA GLN A 25 10.55 45.45 24.07
C GLN A 25 10.55 44.69 25.41
N VAL A 26 10.75 43.36 25.42
CA VAL A 26 10.89 42.58 26.66
C VAL A 26 12.09 43.06 27.48
N GLY A 27 13.20 43.39 26.83
CA GLY A 27 14.38 43.98 27.49
C GLY A 27 14.13 45.37 28.09
N LYS A 28 13.21 46.17 27.52
CA LYS A 28 12.74 47.44 28.10
C LYS A 28 11.77 47.20 29.25
N ILE A 29 10.78 46.32 29.09
CA ILE A 29 9.82 45.91 30.13
C ILE A 29 10.56 45.41 31.38
N ASN A 30 11.51 44.48 31.24
CA ASN A 30 12.25 43.91 32.37
C ASN A 30 13.12 44.94 33.14
N ARG A 31 13.39 46.12 32.56
CA ARG A 31 14.06 47.25 33.25
C ARG A 31 13.09 48.23 33.89
N LEU A 32 11.83 48.23 33.46
CA LEU A 32 10.76 49.11 33.95
C LEU A 32 9.87 48.43 34.99
N VAL A 33 9.86 47.10 35.07
CA VAL A 33 9.20 46.34 36.14
C VAL A 33 10.05 46.43 37.43
N PRO A 34 9.46 46.75 38.59
CA PRO A 34 10.13 46.72 39.89
C PRO A 34 10.85 45.39 40.15
N GLN A 35 12.08 45.47 40.67
CA GLN A 35 12.84 44.29 41.11
C GLN A 35 12.52 43.97 42.59
N ASP A 36 12.89 42.79 43.10
CA ASP A 36 12.49 42.31 44.44
C ASP A 36 12.89 43.23 45.62
N ASP A 37 13.89 44.11 45.45
CA ASP A 37 14.30 45.11 46.45
C ASP A 37 13.41 46.38 46.47
N ASP A 38 12.62 46.62 45.43
CA ASP A 38 12.00 47.92 45.11
C ASP A 38 10.64 48.14 45.82
N LYS A 39 10.67 48.03 47.15
CA LYS A 39 9.51 47.98 48.08
C LYS A 39 8.53 49.16 48.01
N ASN A 40 8.87 50.22 47.28
CA ASN A 40 8.08 51.45 47.19
C ASN A 40 7.20 51.52 45.93
N ARG A 41 7.36 50.62 44.96
CA ARG A 41 6.63 50.66 43.68
C ARG A 41 5.88 49.35 43.42
N SER A 42 4.57 49.38 43.61
CA SER A 42 3.67 48.28 43.27
C SER A 42 3.03 48.52 41.91
N LEU A 43 2.96 47.50 41.06
CA LEU A 43 2.23 47.56 39.79
C LEU A 43 0.82 46.96 39.96
N THR A 44 -0.22 47.65 39.49
CA THR A 44 -1.55 47.10 39.29
C THR A 44 -1.82 46.96 37.80
N LEU A 45 -1.92 45.72 37.33
CA LEU A 45 -2.36 45.40 35.98
C LEU A 45 -3.88 45.26 35.96
N ASP A 46 -4.54 45.87 34.98
CA ASP A 46 -5.98 45.71 34.78
C ASP A 46 -6.31 44.39 34.06
N SER A 47 -7.58 43.97 34.12
CA SER A 47 -8.03 42.69 33.53
C SER A 47 -7.84 42.61 32.02
N ASN A 48 -7.84 43.74 31.29
CA ASN A 48 -7.63 43.75 29.84
C ASN A 48 -6.15 43.56 29.53
N THR A 49 -5.24 44.28 30.22
CA THR A 49 -3.79 44.04 30.11
C THR A 49 -3.44 42.58 30.42
N ILE A 50 -4.02 41.98 31.47
CA ILE A 50 -3.80 40.57 31.81
C ILE A 50 -4.27 39.66 30.65
N SER A 51 -5.48 39.87 30.12
CA SER A 51 -6.02 39.07 29.01
C SER A 51 -5.20 39.24 27.71
N SER A 52 -4.62 40.41 27.45
CA SER A 52 -3.72 40.67 26.32
C SER A 52 -2.36 39.98 26.49
N ILE A 53 -1.82 39.91 27.71
CA ILE A 53 -0.62 39.12 28.03
C ILE A 53 -0.89 37.63 27.79
N GLU A 54 -2.03 37.11 28.26
CA GLU A 54 -2.39 35.72 27.99
C GLU A 54 -2.58 35.43 26.49
N ALA A 55 -3.16 36.36 25.72
CA ALA A 55 -3.28 36.23 24.27
C ALA A 55 -1.90 36.18 23.61
N SER A 56 -0.99 37.07 24.00
CA SER A 56 0.40 37.08 23.55
C SER A 56 1.12 35.76 23.86
N ILE A 57 0.89 35.17 25.04
CA ILE A 57 1.44 33.85 25.42
C ILE A 57 0.88 32.74 24.51
N ARG A 58 -0.44 32.75 24.24
CA ARG A 58 -1.07 31.79 23.31
C ARG A 58 -0.53 31.92 21.88
N ASN A 59 -0.28 33.15 21.41
CA ASN A 59 0.29 33.41 20.09
C ASN A 59 1.75 32.95 20.00
N LEU A 60 2.58 33.22 21.02
CA LEU A 60 3.95 32.72 21.09
C LEU A 60 4.03 31.18 21.16
N ASP A 61 3.10 30.53 21.87
CA ASP A 61 2.96 29.07 21.91
C ASP A 61 2.59 28.50 20.53
N ARG A 62 1.62 29.10 19.83
CA ARG A 62 1.25 28.76 18.44
C ARG A 62 2.43 28.92 17.47
N LEU A 63 3.13 30.05 17.51
CA LEU A 63 4.33 30.30 16.71
C LEU A 63 5.40 29.22 16.95
N THR A 64 5.71 28.95 18.22
CA THR A 64 6.74 27.97 18.62
C THR A 64 6.37 26.56 18.15
N LYS A 65 5.11 26.15 18.31
CA LYS A 65 4.60 24.86 17.82
C LYS A 65 4.67 24.77 16.30
N THR A 66 4.27 25.81 15.59
CA THR A 66 4.28 25.80 14.11
C THR A 66 5.71 25.69 13.57
N PHE A 67 6.66 26.45 14.12
CA PHE A 67 8.08 26.31 13.76
C PHE A 67 8.66 24.94 14.13
N HIS A 68 8.25 24.33 15.25
CA HIS A 68 8.66 22.97 15.60
C HIS A 68 8.15 21.92 14.59
N GLU A 69 6.87 22.01 14.21
CA GLU A 69 6.27 21.13 13.19
C GLU A 69 6.92 21.31 11.81
N ILE A 70 7.24 22.54 11.42
CA ILE A 70 8.00 22.84 10.19
C ILE A 70 9.38 22.17 10.24
N CYS A 71 10.14 22.37 11.32
CA CYS A 71 11.46 21.74 11.48
C CYS A 71 11.38 20.21 11.50
N SER A 72 10.33 19.63 12.09
CA SER A 72 10.08 18.19 12.13
C SER A 72 9.77 17.61 10.74
N GLY A 73 8.88 18.27 9.99
CA GLY A 73 8.55 17.91 8.61
C GLY A 73 9.77 18.01 7.68
N LEU A 74 10.51 19.12 7.76
CA LEU A 74 11.74 19.32 6.99
C LEU A 74 12.81 18.28 7.33
N THR A 75 13.00 17.94 8.62
CA THR A 75 13.93 16.88 9.04
C THR A 75 13.52 15.53 8.45
N THR A 76 12.22 15.20 8.48
CA THR A 76 11.68 13.96 7.90
C THR A 76 11.89 13.90 6.39
N GLN A 77 11.71 15.02 5.68
CA GLN A 77 11.93 15.07 4.23
C GLN A 77 13.42 15.03 3.86
N ILE A 78 14.29 15.68 4.63
CA ILE A 78 15.76 15.59 4.47
C ILE A 78 16.25 14.15 4.65
N LEU A 79 15.66 13.39 5.59
CA LEU A 79 15.98 11.97 5.80
C LEU A 79 15.49 11.04 4.67
N LEU A 80 14.63 11.51 3.76
CA LEU A 80 14.15 10.77 2.59
C LEU A 80 15.01 11.04 1.34
N LEU A 81 15.78 12.14 1.32
CA LEU A 81 16.67 12.48 0.21
C LEU A 81 17.78 11.42 0.09
N SER A 82 17.99 10.92 -1.12
CA SER A 82 18.84 9.74 -1.36
C SER A 82 20.20 10.08 -1.99
N ASP A 83 20.38 11.30 -2.50
CA ASP A 83 21.66 11.82 -3.01
C ASP A 83 22.10 13.03 -2.16
N ALA A 84 23.40 13.11 -1.84
CA ALA A 84 23.99 14.19 -1.05
C ALA A 84 23.93 15.58 -1.74
N ASN A 85 23.61 15.64 -3.04
CA ASN A 85 23.38 16.88 -3.78
C ASN A 85 21.90 17.28 -3.85
N GLU A 86 20.99 16.39 -3.45
CA GLU A 86 19.55 16.63 -3.45
C GLU A 86 19.17 17.68 -2.38
N ARG A 87 18.11 18.44 -2.62
CA ARG A 87 17.62 19.48 -1.71
C ARG A 87 16.10 19.49 -1.70
N VAL A 88 15.53 19.72 -0.51
CA VAL A 88 14.09 19.99 -0.37
C VAL A 88 13.71 21.18 -1.25
N SER A 89 12.68 21.03 -2.10
CA SER A 89 12.28 22.11 -3.00
C SER A 89 11.60 23.24 -2.23
N THR A 90 11.59 24.47 -2.78
CA THR A 90 10.89 25.60 -2.15
C THR A 90 9.39 25.34 -2.00
N GLN A 91 8.79 24.60 -2.94
CA GLN A 91 7.39 24.22 -2.89
C GLN A 91 7.11 23.18 -1.79
N ASP A 92 8.05 22.28 -1.51
CA ASP A 92 7.94 21.33 -0.39
C ASP A 92 8.03 22.04 0.97
N ILE A 93 8.94 23.01 1.12
CA ILE A 93 9.04 23.84 2.33
C ILE A 93 7.71 24.57 2.58
N GLU A 94 7.11 25.14 1.53
CA GLU A 94 5.82 25.81 1.60
C GLU A 94 4.68 24.83 1.92
N ASN A 95 4.63 23.65 1.31
CA ASN A 95 3.66 22.59 1.64
C ASN A 95 3.75 22.16 3.11
N ILE A 96 4.96 22.00 3.66
CA ILE A 96 5.19 21.70 5.08
C ILE A 96 4.71 22.85 5.98
N ALA A 97 4.95 24.10 5.58
CA ALA A 97 4.46 25.27 6.32
C ALA A 97 2.93 25.34 6.37
N TYR A 98 2.23 25.04 5.27
CA TYR A 98 0.75 24.91 5.27
C TYR A 98 0.27 23.79 6.19
N GLN A 99 0.88 22.60 6.13
CA GLN A 99 0.50 21.46 6.99
C GLN A 99 0.74 21.74 8.49
N ALA A 100 1.83 22.42 8.82
CA ALA A 100 2.12 22.84 10.19
C ALA A 100 1.12 23.88 10.71
N CYS A 101 0.71 24.82 9.85
CA CYS A 101 -0.27 25.84 10.19
C CYS A 101 -1.67 25.27 10.44
N ASP A 102 -2.20 24.44 9.53
CA ASP A 102 -3.50 23.76 9.72
C ASP A 102 -3.51 22.94 11.02
N LYS A 103 -2.42 22.18 11.28
CA LYS A 103 -2.27 21.36 12.50
C LYS A 103 -2.33 22.18 13.80
N VAL A 104 -1.85 23.43 13.80
CA VAL A 104 -1.74 24.29 14.99
C VAL A 104 -2.93 25.25 15.13
N TYR A 105 -3.26 26.01 14.09
CA TYR A 105 -4.30 27.04 14.08
C TYR A 105 -5.69 26.49 13.74
N LYS A 106 -5.78 25.42 12.93
CA LYS A 106 -7.01 24.68 12.63
C LYS A 106 -8.12 25.57 12.04
N LYS A 107 -9.13 25.90 12.84
CA LYS A 107 -10.26 26.76 12.44
C LYS A 107 -9.90 28.24 12.33
N GLU A 108 -8.73 28.62 12.86
CA GLU A 108 -8.20 29.99 12.84
C GLU A 108 -7.00 30.09 11.87
N ASP A 109 -6.82 29.11 10.96
CA ASP A 109 -5.72 29.17 9.99
C ASP A 109 -6.10 29.95 8.73
N SER A 110 -5.32 30.99 8.43
CA SER A 110 -5.29 31.71 7.15
C SER A 110 -4.06 31.32 6.30
N GLY A 111 -3.35 30.26 6.68
CA GLY A 111 -2.09 29.82 6.07
C GLY A 111 -0.86 30.52 6.66
N PRO A 112 0.35 30.03 6.36
CA PRO A 112 1.57 30.41 7.07
C PRO A 112 1.95 31.88 6.91
N TYR A 113 1.55 32.54 5.81
CA TYR A 113 1.87 33.95 5.57
C TYR A 113 1.10 34.91 6.47
N GLU A 114 -0.15 34.60 6.80
CA GLU A 114 -1.01 35.44 7.65
C GLU A 114 -0.96 34.94 9.10
N SER A 115 -1.26 33.66 9.35
CA SER A 115 -1.31 33.07 10.70
C SER A 115 -0.02 33.27 11.52
N LEU A 116 1.17 33.20 10.89
CA LEU A 116 2.44 33.48 11.57
C LEU A 116 2.72 34.97 11.72
N TRP A 117 2.39 35.79 10.72
CA TRP A 117 2.65 37.23 10.79
C TRP A 117 1.76 37.90 11.84
N ASP A 118 0.46 37.63 11.83
CA ASP A 118 -0.51 38.29 12.70
C ASP A 118 -0.28 37.89 14.17
N SER A 119 -0.07 36.60 14.46
CA SER A 119 0.29 36.12 15.80
C SER A 119 1.53 36.83 16.37
N MET A 120 2.52 37.11 15.52
CA MET A 120 3.76 37.78 15.91
C MET A 120 3.56 39.29 16.06
N HIS A 121 2.77 39.90 15.18
CA HIS A 121 2.45 41.33 15.19
C HIS A 121 1.56 41.73 16.38
N GLU A 122 0.53 40.93 16.72
CA GLU A 122 -0.29 41.10 17.92
C GLU A 122 0.56 41.04 19.20
N THR A 123 1.51 40.09 19.26
CA THR A 123 2.43 39.94 20.39
C THR A 123 3.33 41.18 20.52
N LEU A 124 3.94 41.64 19.41
CA LEU A 124 4.77 42.85 19.38
C LEU A 124 3.99 44.12 19.75
N SER A 125 2.75 44.25 19.26
CA SER A 125 1.84 45.37 19.57
C SER A 125 1.49 45.40 21.06
N THR A 126 1.20 44.23 21.65
CA THR A 126 0.92 44.09 23.08
C THR A 126 2.15 44.44 23.93
N LEU A 127 3.33 43.90 23.58
CA LEU A 127 4.59 44.20 24.26
C LEU A 127 4.95 45.69 24.18
N THR A 128 4.76 46.32 23.01
CA THR A 128 4.99 47.76 22.83
C THR A 128 4.03 48.58 23.68
N THR A 129 2.76 48.19 23.74
CA THR A 129 1.74 48.84 24.59
C THR A 129 2.12 48.76 26.07
N ILE A 130 2.44 47.57 26.58
CA ILE A 130 2.87 47.36 27.97
C ILE A 130 4.14 48.15 28.30
N SER A 131 5.13 48.14 27.40
CA SER A 131 6.39 48.86 27.54
C SER A 131 6.19 50.37 27.66
N ASN A 132 5.27 50.93 26.86
CA ASN A 132 4.92 52.35 26.93
C ASN A 132 4.11 52.68 28.19
N SER A 133 3.14 51.85 28.57
CA SER A 133 2.35 52.04 29.80
C SER A 133 3.17 51.89 31.10
N LEU A 134 4.24 51.09 31.09
CA LEU A 134 5.22 51.02 32.17
C LEU A 134 6.15 52.25 32.22
N GLU A 135 6.50 52.83 31.07
CA GLU A 135 7.34 54.03 30.95
C GLU A 135 6.57 55.31 31.33
N THR A 136 5.26 55.36 31.09
CA THR A 136 4.37 56.44 31.55
C THR A 136 3.89 56.28 32.99
N GLY A 137 4.29 55.21 33.69
CA GLY A 137 3.83 54.92 35.06
C GLY A 137 2.34 54.60 35.16
N SER A 138 1.67 54.24 34.05
CA SER A 138 0.22 54.03 34.00
C SER A 138 -0.27 52.79 34.76
N TYR A 139 0.64 51.90 35.15
CA TYR A 139 0.38 50.75 36.02
C TYR A 139 0.81 50.99 37.48
N ASP A 140 1.38 52.16 37.82
CA ASP A 140 1.92 52.41 39.16
C ASP A 140 0.79 52.64 40.17
N SER A 141 0.72 51.80 41.20
CA SER A 141 -0.27 51.88 42.26
C SER A 141 -0.01 53.10 43.15
N THR A 142 -0.86 54.12 43.08
CA THR A 142 -0.88 55.18 44.09
C THR A 142 -1.20 54.57 45.47
N PRO A 143 -0.47 54.95 46.55
CA PRO A 143 -0.67 54.38 47.87
C PRO A 143 -1.98 54.87 48.50
N THR A 144 -3.09 54.23 48.14
CA THR A 144 -4.42 54.53 48.69
C THR A 144 -4.51 53.99 50.12
N GLU A 145 -4.77 54.85 51.09
CA GLU A 145 -4.68 54.56 52.54
C GLU A 145 -5.75 53.58 53.11
N GLN A 146 -6.46 52.85 52.26
CA GLN A 146 -7.64 52.06 52.64
C GLN A 146 -7.37 50.61 53.10
N ASN A 147 -6.16 50.09 52.94
CA ASN A 147 -5.86 48.67 53.25
C ASN A 147 -5.67 48.35 54.76
N SER A 148 -5.86 49.31 55.66
CA SER A 148 -5.87 49.06 57.12
C SER A 148 -7.18 48.45 57.65
N LYS A 149 -8.22 48.29 56.82
CA LYS A 149 -9.55 47.82 57.23
C LYS A 149 -10.22 46.81 56.28
N GLN A 150 -9.46 46.00 55.55
CA GLN A 150 -10.01 44.69 55.15
C GLN A 150 -10.24 43.88 56.43
N SER A 151 -11.50 43.62 56.77
CA SER A 151 -11.87 42.90 57.99
C SER A 151 -11.19 41.53 58.03
N VAL A 152 -10.71 41.12 59.22
CA VAL A 152 -10.13 39.78 59.43
C VAL A 152 -11.09 38.66 58.97
N TYR A 153 -12.40 38.91 59.04
CA TYR A 153 -13.43 38.04 58.47
C TYR A 153 -13.27 37.83 56.96
N LEU A 154 -13.05 38.90 56.19
CA LEU A 154 -12.91 38.85 54.73
C LEU A 154 -11.63 38.11 54.32
N ILE A 155 -10.54 38.32 55.06
CA ILE A 155 -9.26 37.61 54.85
C ILE A 155 -9.43 36.12 55.16
N ALA A 156 -10.13 35.77 56.25
CA ALA A 156 -10.43 34.39 56.61
C ALA A 156 -11.37 33.70 55.60
N GLU A 157 -12.34 34.42 55.05
CA GLU A 157 -13.24 33.95 53.99
C GLU A 157 -12.47 33.71 52.69
N GLN A 158 -11.65 34.66 52.24
CA GLN A 158 -10.76 34.50 51.09
C GLN A 158 -9.82 33.30 51.27
N PHE A 159 -9.16 33.18 52.42
CA PHE A 159 -8.29 32.05 52.73
C PHE A 159 -9.04 30.70 52.70
N LYS A 160 -10.27 30.65 53.23
CA LYS A 160 -11.13 29.47 53.14
C LYS A 160 -11.53 29.13 51.70
N THR A 161 -11.83 30.13 50.85
CA THR A 161 -12.10 29.88 49.43
C THR A 161 -10.86 29.39 48.68
N SER A 162 -9.67 29.91 49.01
CA SER A 162 -8.40 29.47 48.44
C SER A 162 -8.04 28.03 48.82
N ILE A 163 -8.28 27.62 50.08
CA ILE A 163 -8.14 26.21 50.51
C ILE A 163 -9.09 25.32 49.70
N ASN A 164 -10.38 25.67 49.63
CA ASN A 164 -11.37 24.87 48.88
C ASN A 164 -11.02 24.76 47.39
N GLN A 165 -10.49 25.83 46.78
CA GLN A 165 -9.99 25.81 45.40
C GLN A 165 -8.75 24.91 45.26
N SER A 166 -7.82 24.97 46.20
CA SER A 166 -6.61 24.13 46.23
C SER A 166 -6.95 22.64 46.33
N ASP A 167 -7.86 22.25 47.22
CA ASP A 167 -8.31 20.85 47.33
C ASP A 167 -9.08 20.38 46.08
N LEU A 168 -9.87 21.24 45.44
CA LEU A 168 -10.55 20.94 44.19
C LEU A 168 -9.60 20.81 43.00
N ILE A 169 -8.50 21.59 42.99
CA ILE A 169 -7.41 21.44 42.01
C ILE A 169 -6.63 20.14 42.29
N ARG A 170 -6.34 19.82 43.55
CA ARG A 170 -5.66 18.59 43.97
C ARG A 170 -6.45 17.34 43.57
N SER A 171 -7.75 17.29 43.84
CA SER A 171 -8.60 16.16 43.44
C SER A 171 -8.67 16.00 41.90
N LYS A 172 -8.66 17.11 41.14
CA LYS A 172 -8.54 17.06 39.67
C LYS A 172 -7.17 16.57 39.20
N LEU A 173 -6.10 16.89 39.91
CA LEU A 173 -4.75 16.40 39.61
C LEU A 173 -4.67 14.88 39.87
N GLU A 174 -5.13 14.42 41.03
CA GLU A 174 -5.19 13.00 41.40
C GLU A 174 -5.95 12.16 40.34
N LEU A 175 -7.11 12.64 39.86
CA LEU A 175 -7.85 12.01 38.76
C LEU A 175 -7.08 12.00 37.43
N LYS A 176 -6.34 13.07 37.11
CA LYS A 176 -5.51 13.13 35.89
C LYS A 176 -4.25 12.28 35.96
N GLU A 177 -3.71 12.03 37.15
CA GLU A 177 -2.65 11.05 37.36
C GLU A 177 -3.15 9.61 37.17
N GLU A 178 -4.38 9.29 37.61
CA GLU A 178 -5.02 7.99 37.34
C GLU A 178 -5.31 7.79 35.84
N GLU A 179 -5.92 8.78 35.16
CA GLU A 179 -6.11 8.76 33.71
C GLU A 179 -4.77 8.55 32.96
N LEU A 180 -3.71 9.27 33.35
CA LEU A 180 -2.39 9.16 32.74
C LEU A 180 -1.77 7.78 32.95
N LEU A 181 -1.95 7.18 34.14
CA LEU A 181 -1.51 5.82 34.42
C LEU A 181 -2.25 4.80 33.55
N ASP A 182 -3.55 4.97 33.30
CA ASP A 182 -4.31 4.04 32.48
C ASP A 182 -4.05 4.19 30.97
N VAL A 183 -3.94 5.43 30.47
CA VAL A 183 -3.46 5.71 29.12
C VAL A 183 -2.07 5.11 28.90
N LYS A 184 -1.19 5.17 29.91
CA LYS A 184 0.15 4.57 29.86
C LYS A 184 0.13 3.03 29.85
N LYS A 185 -0.79 2.37 30.56
CA LYS A 185 -1.03 0.92 30.45
C LYS A 185 -1.51 0.56 29.04
N THR A 186 -2.53 1.26 28.55
CA THR A 186 -3.13 1.05 27.22
C THR A 186 -2.12 1.25 26.11
N LEU A 187 -1.30 2.31 26.18
CA LEU A 187 -0.21 2.57 25.23
C LEU A 187 0.82 1.44 25.21
N LYS A 188 1.18 0.88 26.39
CA LYS A 188 2.07 -0.28 26.45
C LYS A 188 1.45 -1.50 25.78
N ILE A 189 0.19 -1.82 26.09
CA ILE A 189 -0.51 -2.96 25.47
C ILE A 189 -0.54 -2.80 23.94
N LYS A 190 -0.82 -1.60 23.42
CA LYS A 190 -0.79 -1.34 21.97
C LYS A 190 0.62 -1.37 21.36
N HIS A 191 1.66 -1.02 22.11
CA HIS A 191 3.05 -1.22 21.67
C HIS A 191 3.41 -2.71 21.57
N ASP A 192 3.03 -3.50 22.58
CA ASP A 192 3.28 -4.94 22.62
C ASP A 192 2.48 -5.67 21.50
N GLU A 193 1.21 -5.29 21.24
CA GLU A 193 0.41 -5.76 20.09
C GLU A 193 1.06 -5.42 18.74
N LEU A 194 1.51 -4.18 18.55
CA LEU A 194 2.17 -3.76 17.30
C LEU A 194 3.49 -4.52 17.07
N SER A 195 4.21 -4.86 18.14
CA SER A 195 5.41 -5.69 18.08
C SER A 195 5.11 -7.11 17.58
N GLU A 196 4.05 -7.77 18.11
CA GLU A 196 3.62 -9.09 17.62
C GLU A 196 3.19 -9.02 16.15
N LEU A 197 2.39 -8.02 15.76
CA LEU A 197 1.94 -7.82 14.39
C LEU A 197 3.10 -7.62 13.42
N ASN A 198 4.15 -6.88 13.83
CA ASN A 198 5.34 -6.66 13.00
C ASN A 198 6.19 -7.95 12.84
N ILE A 199 6.33 -8.76 13.90
CA ILE A 199 6.95 -10.09 13.81
C ILE A 199 6.16 -10.99 12.84
N ARG A 200 4.83 -11.00 12.97
CA ARG A 200 3.92 -11.76 12.11
C ARG A 200 3.96 -11.30 10.65
N LEU A 201 4.12 -10.00 10.41
CA LEU A 201 4.33 -9.42 9.09
C LEU A 201 5.64 -9.92 8.47
N SER A 202 6.77 -9.80 9.18
CA SER A 202 8.07 -10.28 8.69
C SER A 202 8.13 -11.78 8.42
N LEU A 203 7.39 -12.60 9.17
CA LEU A 203 7.24 -14.03 8.91
C LEU A 203 6.42 -14.33 7.64
N ASN A 204 5.42 -13.49 7.33
CA ASN A 204 4.64 -13.62 6.09
C ASN A 204 5.42 -13.13 4.86
N GLU A 205 6.21 -12.06 4.98
CA GLU A 205 7.09 -11.56 3.92
C GLU A 205 8.09 -12.63 3.50
N LYS A 206 8.85 -13.20 4.46
CA LYS A 206 9.79 -14.31 4.21
C LYS A 206 9.12 -15.54 3.58
N LYS A 207 7.85 -15.79 3.91
CA LYS A 207 7.06 -16.86 3.29
C LYS A 207 6.65 -16.52 1.85
N ILE A 208 6.36 -15.25 1.55
CA ILE A 208 6.10 -14.77 0.19
C ILE A 208 7.38 -14.86 -0.64
N GLU A 209 8.52 -14.39 -0.14
CA GLU A 209 9.84 -14.52 -0.79
C GLU A 209 10.18 -15.98 -1.12
N SER A 210 10.01 -16.89 -0.15
CA SER A 210 10.25 -18.32 -0.34
C SER A 210 9.32 -18.92 -1.39
N LEU A 211 8.04 -18.54 -1.41
CA LEU A 211 7.07 -19.00 -2.41
C LEU A 211 7.35 -18.41 -3.80
N GLN A 212 7.73 -17.14 -3.90
CA GLN A 212 8.12 -16.49 -5.16
C GLN A 212 9.30 -17.22 -5.78
N LYS A 213 10.37 -17.48 -5.01
CA LYS A 213 11.51 -18.27 -5.47
C LYS A 213 11.09 -19.68 -5.90
N GLU A 214 10.26 -20.36 -5.11
CA GLU A 214 9.72 -21.68 -5.48
C GLU A 214 8.93 -21.66 -6.80
N PHE A 215 8.22 -20.56 -7.11
CA PHE A 215 7.51 -20.42 -8.38
C PHE A 215 8.46 -20.09 -9.54
N GLU A 216 9.49 -19.27 -9.31
CA GLU A 216 10.54 -18.96 -10.29
C GLU A 216 11.36 -20.22 -10.66
N ASP A 217 11.77 -21.03 -9.68
CA ASP A 217 12.44 -22.32 -9.89
C ASP A 217 11.56 -23.29 -10.72
N LYS A 218 10.24 -23.30 -10.49
CA LYS A 218 9.27 -24.12 -11.25
C LYS A 218 9.06 -23.60 -12.67
N ASP A 219 8.92 -22.29 -12.85
CA ASP A 219 8.76 -21.63 -14.15
C ASP A 219 10.01 -21.82 -15.03
N ASN A 220 11.21 -21.64 -14.48
CA ASN A 220 12.47 -21.95 -15.15
C ASN A 220 12.56 -23.43 -15.58
N LYS A 221 12.12 -24.36 -14.73
CA LYS A 221 12.03 -25.78 -15.09
C LYS A 221 11.03 -26.06 -16.21
N TYR A 222 9.85 -25.44 -16.20
CA TYR A 222 8.87 -25.58 -17.27
C TYR A 222 9.36 -24.98 -18.60
N LYS A 223 10.05 -23.84 -18.56
CA LYS A 223 10.72 -23.22 -19.72
C LYS A 223 11.77 -24.16 -20.32
N GLN A 224 12.61 -24.79 -19.49
CA GLN A 224 13.57 -25.79 -19.95
C GLN A 224 12.87 -26.98 -20.63
N MET A 225 11.87 -27.59 -19.99
CA MET A 225 11.13 -28.72 -20.56
C MET A 225 10.43 -28.36 -21.88
N LEU A 226 9.91 -27.14 -22.00
CA LEU A 226 9.27 -26.65 -23.22
C LEU A 226 10.29 -26.51 -24.37
N GLU A 227 11.49 -26.00 -24.10
CA GLU A 227 12.55 -25.90 -25.12
C GLU A 227 13.10 -27.29 -25.50
N GLU A 228 13.25 -28.21 -24.54
CA GLU A 228 13.63 -29.60 -24.82
C GLU A 228 12.63 -30.32 -25.74
N VAL A 229 11.32 -30.20 -25.47
CA VAL A 229 10.26 -30.74 -26.33
C VAL A 229 10.24 -30.08 -27.71
N LYS A 230 10.47 -28.77 -27.77
CA LYS A 230 10.57 -28.01 -29.04
C LYS A 230 11.77 -28.46 -29.88
N ILE A 231 12.92 -28.72 -29.27
CA ILE A 231 14.13 -29.24 -29.93
C ILE A 231 13.91 -30.69 -30.41
N ASP A 232 13.27 -31.55 -29.62
CA ASP A 232 12.92 -32.91 -30.02
C ASP A 232 11.92 -32.93 -31.19
N GLY A 233 10.89 -32.08 -31.15
CA GLY A 233 9.96 -31.88 -32.27
C GLY A 233 10.67 -31.45 -33.56
N GLN A 234 11.59 -30.48 -33.49
CA GLN A 234 12.39 -30.05 -34.64
C GLN A 234 13.31 -31.15 -35.18
N LYS A 235 13.89 -32.00 -34.32
CA LYS A 235 14.69 -33.16 -34.75
C LYS A 235 13.83 -34.18 -35.50
N LYS A 236 12.62 -34.47 -34.99
CA LYS A 236 11.68 -35.40 -35.63
C LYS A 236 11.18 -34.89 -36.98
N ILE A 237 10.91 -33.59 -37.11
CA ILE A 237 10.57 -32.96 -38.40
C ILE A 237 11.70 -33.21 -39.41
N LYS A 238 12.95 -32.91 -39.06
CA LYS A 238 14.10 -33.15 -39.95
C LYS A 238 14.28 -34.62 -40.33
N GLN A 239 14.12 -35.54 -39.38
CA GLN A 239 14.17 -36.99 -39.66
C GLN A 239 13.06 -37.43 -40.63
N CYS A 240 11.87 -36.83 -40.57
CA CYS A 240 10.82 -37.05 -41.55
C CYS A 240 11.14 -36.42 -42.91
N GLU A 241 11.72 -35.22 -42.97
CA GLU A 241 12.17 -34.56 -44.21
C GLU A 241 13.28 -35.38 -44.91
N GLU A 242 14.25 -35.88 -44.15
CA GLU A 242 15.30 -36.80 -44.61
C GLU A 242 14.71 -38.11 -45.14
N ALA A 243 13.78 -38.73 -44.41
CA ALA A 243 13.11 -39.97 -44.85
C ALA A 243 12.24 -39.77 -46.10
N ILE A 244 11.54 -38.63 -46.23
CA ILE A 244 10.80 -38.26 -47.45
C ILE A 244 11.76 -38.10 -48.64
N THR A 245 12.92 -37.49 -48.43
CA THR A 245 13.96 -37.30 -49.47
C THR A 245 14.49 -38.66 -49.96
N VAL A 246 14.74 -39.61 -49.06
CA VAL A 246 15.13 -40.98 -49.45
C VAL A 246 14.04 -41.66 -50.27
N LEU A 247 12.78 -41.63 -49.81
CA LEU A 247 11.66 -42.24 -50.55
C LEU A 247 11.39 -41.59 -51.91
N GLN A 248 11.70 -40.30 -52.07
CA GLN A 248 11.64 -39.60 -53.36
C GLN A 248 12.72 -40.13 -54.31
N ASN A 249 13.97 -40.25 -53.85
CA ASN A 249 15.07 -40.82 -54.64
C ASN A 249 14.78 -42.27 -55.06
N ASP A 250 14.29 -43.12 -54.15
CA ASP A 250 13.92 -44.51 -54.43
C ASP A 250 12.80 -44.58 -55.50
N ASN A 251 11.79 -43.70 -55.42
CA ASN A 251 10.70 -43.63 -56.38
C ASN A 251 11.16 -43.14 -57.76
N GLU A 252 12.10 -42.18 -57.82
CA GLU A 252 12.74 -41.77 -59.07
C GLU A 252 13.58 -42.89 -59.70
N GLN A 253 14.35 -43.64 -58.90
CA GLN A 253 15.08 -44.82 -59.38
C GLN A 253 14.11 -45.88 -59.92
N LEU A 254 13.01 -46.16 -59.21
CA LEU A 254 12.01 -47.14 -59.65
C LEU A 254 11.31 -46.73 -60.96
N GLU A 255 11.03 -45.44 -61.19
CA GLU A 255 10.53 -44.97 -62.50
C GLU A 255 11.61 -45.05 -63.60
N GLN A 256 12.89 -44.82 -63.28
CA GLN A 256 14.01 -45.03 -64.24
C GLN A 256 14.14 -46.51 -64.62
N GLU A 257 14.13 -47.43 -63.65
CA GLU A 257 14.16 -48.88 -63.92
C GLU A 257 12.92 -49.33 -64.70
N LYS A 258 11.74 -48.86 -64.32
CA LYS A 258 10.46 -49.14 -65.00
C LYS A 258 10.41 -48.59 -66.43
N THR A 259 11.03 -47.44 -66.71
CA THR A 259 11.12 -46.90 -68.07
C THR A 259 12.18 -47.65 -68.91
N ALA A 260 13.34 -47.98 -68.34
CA ALA A 260 14.36 -48.82 -68.98
C ALA A 260 13.84 -50.23 -69.30
N LEU A 261 13.07 -50.85 -68.40
CA LEU A 261 12.41 -52.15 -68.62
C LEU A 261 11.33 -52.06 -69.70
N LYS A 262 10.52 -50.99 -69.72
CA LYS A 262 9.56 -50.73 -70.81
C LYS A 262 10.26 -50.55 -72.15
N GLU A 263 11.42 -49.89 -72.20
CA GLU A 263 12.19 -49.76 -73.43
C GLU A 263 12.79 -51.11 -73.86
N ARG A 264 13.42 -51.86 -72.95
CA ARG A 264 13.95 -53.20 -73.23
C ARG A 264 12.87 -54.15 -73.73
N LEU A 265 11.64 -54.05 -73.21
CA LEU A 265 10.48 -54.80 -73.69
C LEU A 265 10.03 -54.36 -75.10
N LYS A 266 10.03 -53.05 -75.40
CA LYS A 266 9.80 -52.54 -76.77
C LYS A 266 10.86 -53.05 -77.74
N GLN A 267 12.14 -53.02 -77.34
CA GLN A 267 13.27 -53.53 -78.14
C GLN A 267 13.14 -55.04 -78.40
N LEU A 268 12.82 -55.85 -77.37
CA LEU A 268 12.56 -57.29 -77.52
C LEU A 268 11.36 -57.57 -78.42
N THR A 269 10.29 -56.79 -78.31
CA THR A 269 9.10 -56.92 -79.18
C THR A 269 9.42 -56.56 -80.63
N LYS A 270 10.21 -55.51 -80.86
CA LYS A 270 10.70 -55.12 -82.19
C LYS A 270 11.59 -56.20 -82.80
N ASN A 271 12.55 -56.73 -82.03
CA ASN A 271 13.45 -57.77 -82.50
C ASN A 271 12.67 -59.05 -82.84
N LYS A 272 11.79 -59.51 -81.94
CA LYS A 272 10.94 -60.68 -82.20
C LYS A 272 10.05 -60.51 -83.44
N LEU A 273 9.56 -59.30 -83.73
CA LEU A 273 8.79 -59.02 -84.95
C LEU A 273 9.66 -59.00 -86.22
N VAL A 274 10.95 -58.64 -86.11
CA VAL A 274 11.94 -58.82 -87.20
C VAL A 274 12.26 -60.31 -87.39
N ASP A 275 12.38 -61.10 -86.32
CA ASP A 275 12.59 -62.54 -86.39
C ASP A 275 11.38 -63.26 -87.03
N ASP A 276 10.14 -62.88 -86.66
CA ASP A 276 8.88 -63.36 -87.27
C ASP A 276 8.81 -63.01 -88.77
N LEU A 277 9.33 -61.84 -89.16
CA LEU A 277 9.45 -61.44 -90.57
C LEU A 277 10.52 -62.26 -91.31
N MET A 278 11.59 -62.70 -90.64
CA MET A 278 12.62 -63.57 -91.23
C MET A 278 12.21 -65.05 -91.29
N GLN A 279 11.33 -65.53 -90.39
CA GLN A 279 10.87 -66.92 -90.38
C GLN A 279 9.63 -67.21 -91.25
N LYS A 280 8.98 -66.21 -91.84
CA LYS A 280 7.72 -66.41 -92.59
C LYS A 280 7.90 -66.97 -94.01
N LYS A 281 8.27 -68.25 -94.10
CA LYS A 281 8.07 -69.07 -95.31
C LYS A 281 7.50 -70.45 -94.92
N ILE A 282 6.20 -70.66 -95.18
CA ILE A 282 5.38 -71.84 -94.79
C ILE A 282 5.14 -71.86 -93.26
N GLY A 283 3.93 -71.89 -92.66
CA GLY A 283 2.55 -72.08 -93.15
C GLY A 283 2.01 -73.49 -92.81
N GLY A 284 0.94 -73.72 -92.04
CA GLY A 284 0.03 -72.86 -91.25
C GLY A 284 -1.23 -73.66 -90.83
N THR A 285 -2.02 -73.22 -89.84
CA THR A 285 -3.31 -73.83 -89.33
C THR A 285 -3.18 -75.27 -88.74
N LEU A 286 -3.98 -75.83 -87.80
CA LEU A 286 -5.22 -75.54 -87.01
C LEU A 286 -5.19 -76.52 -85.75
N LYS A 287 -6.09 -76.73 -84.76
CA LYS A 287 -7.42 -76.24 -84.28
C LYS A 287 -7.71 -76.83 -82.84
N THR A 288 -8.49 -76.15 -81.96
CA THR A 288 -9.30 -76.72 -80.81
C THR A 288 -8.56 -77.46 -79.65
N SER A 289 -9.05 -77.63 -78.40
CA SER A 289 -10.23 -77.11 -77.62
C SER A 289 -10.15 -77.47 -76.11
N THR A 290 -10.82 -76.69 -75.22
CA THR A 290 -11.32 -77.03 -73.85
C THR A 290 -10.29 -77.43 -72.76
N THR A 291 -10.52 -77.34 -71.43
CA THR A 291 -11.70 -77.05 -70.58
C THR A 291 -11.43 -75.97 -69.50
N ASP A 292 -12.47 -75.55 -68.77
CA ASP A 292 -12.41 -74.71 -67.57
C ASP A 292 -11.75 -75.38 -66.35
N GLU A 293 -11.29 -74.56 -65.38
CA GLU A 293 -11.77 -74.68 -63.99
C GLU A 293 -11.68 -73.33 -63.22
N ARG A 294 -12.37 -73.23 -62.07
CA ARG A 294 -12.69 -71.97 -61.38
C ARG A 294 -12.57 -72.11 -59.86
N VAL A 295 -11.57 -71.46 -59.25
CA VAL A 295 -11.52 -71.25 -57.78
C VAL A 295 -11.14 -69.82 -57.45
N SER A 296 -12.01 -69.12 -56.72
CA SER A 296 -11.69 -67.83 -56.09
C SER A 296 -11.17 -68.07 -54.68
N LEU A 297 -10.02 -67.49 -54.33
CA LEU A 297 -9.72 -67.11 -52.95
C LEU A 297 -9.08 -65.71 -52.92
N HIS A 298 -9.68 -64.85 -52.09
CA HIS A 298 -9.20 -63.54 -51.67
C HIS A 298 -8.78 -63.69 -50.19
N PRO A 299 -7.91 -62.82 -49.62
CA PRO A 299 -8.33 -61.44 -49.36
C PRO A 299 -7.27 -60.33 -49.55
N GLN A 300 -7.73 -59.27 -50.22
CA GLN A 300 -7.59 -57.85 -49.87
C GLN A 300 -6.30 -57.26 -49.29
N LEU A 301 -5.83 -56.21 -49.99
CA LEU A 301 -5.12 -55.07 -49.43
C LEU A 301 -6.04 -54.25 -48.50
N SER A 302 -5.48 -53.63 -47.46
CA SER A 302 -6.15 -52.61 -46.65
C SER A 302 -5.22 -51.42 -46.41
N SER A 303 -5.47 -50.31 -47.10
CA SER A 303 -4.97 -48.98 -46.74
C SER A 303 -6.02 -48.25 -45.88
N PRO A 304 -5.63 -47.43 -44.89
CA PRO A 304 -6.57 -46.88 -43.93
C PRO A 304 -7.41 -45.72 -44.51
N SER A 305 -8.71 -45.73 -44.27
CA SER A 305 -9.59 -44.57 -44.48
C SER A 305 -10.73 -44.51 -43.47
N VAL A 306 -10.57 -43.58 -42.51
CA VAL A 306 -11.56 -42.69 -41.87
C VAL A 306 -13.03 -43.16 -41.70
N ALA A 307 -13.52 -42.93 -40.48
CA ALA A 307 -14.93 -42.88 -40.00
C ALA A 307 -15.51 -44.14 -39.32
N ASP A 308 -16.38 -43.84 -38.34
CA ASP A 308 -17.15 -44.68 -37.41
C ASP A 308 -16.42 -45.78 -36.58
N GLY A 309 -16.64 -45.89 -35.27
CA GLY A 309 -17.50 -45.04 -34.42
C GLY A 309 -18.02 -45.66 -33.11
N SER A 310 -17.75 -46.93 -32.81
CA SER A 310 -18.46 -47.65 -31.72
C SER A 310 -17.63 -48.69 -30.94
N PHE A 311 -16.44 -48.34 -30.46
CA PHE A 311 -15.66 -49.22 -29.56
C PHE A 311 -14.93 -48.50 -28.40
N VAL A 312 -15.20 -47.22 -28.15
CA VAL A 312 -14.48 -46.41 -27.13
C VAL A 312 -15.44 -45.73 -26.13
N SER A 313 -16.76 -45.90 -26.29
CA SER A 313 -17.75 -45.13 -25.54
C SER A 313 -17.81 -45.47 -24.04
N THR A 314 -17.75 -46.74 -23.66
CA THR A 314 -18.00 -47.17 -22.27
C THR A 314 -16.90 -46.74 -21.30
N THR A 315 -15.63 -46.84 -21.68
CA THR A 315 -14.51 -46.32 -20.87
C THR A 315 -14.57 -44.80 -20.78
N ASN A 316 -14.79 -44.09 -21.90
CA ASN A 316 -14.89 -42.63 -21.90
C ASN A 316 -16.11 -42.12 -21.12
N GLU A 317 -17.26 -42.82 -21.12
CA GLU A 317 -18.41 -42.44 -20.29
C GLU A 317 -18.13 -42.63 -18.80
N GLN A 318 -17.45 -43.71 -18.42
CA GLN A 318 -17.09 -43.98 -17.02
C GLN A 318 -16.00 -43.01 -16.51
N GLU A 319 -14.98 -42.71 -17.32
CA GLU A 319 -13.97 -41.70 -17.00
C GLU A 319 -14.55 -40.28 -16.95
N THR A 320 -15.39 -39.89 -17.94
CA THR A 320 -16.05 -38.58 -17.88
C THR A 320 -17.08 -38.50 -16.75
N ALA A 321 -17.69 -39.61 -16.31
CA ALA A 321 -18.52 -39.64 -15.10
C ALA A 321 -17.68 -39.45 -13.83
N ALA A 322 -16.51 -40.09 -13.72
CA ALA A 322 -15.57 -39.87 -12.63
C ALA A 322 -15.08 -38.41 -12.59
N LEU A 323 -14.67 -37.84 -13.74
CA LEU A 323 -14.25 -36.45 -13.86
C LEU A 323 -15.39 -35.46 -13.53
N ARG A 324 -16.62 -35.72 -13.97
CA ARG A 324 -17.79 -34.92 -13.56
C ARG A 324 -18.04 -34.99 -12.05
N ASN A 325 -17.67 -36.09 -11.38
CA ASN A 325 -17.82 -36.23 -9.94
C ASN A 325 -16.67 -35.58 -9.15
N THR A 326 -15.41 -35.67 -9.61
CA THR A 326 -14.28 -34.96 -8.98
C THR A 326 -14.41 -33.44 -9.14
N VAL A 327 -14.86 -32.95 -10.30
CA VAL A 327 -15.16 -31.52 -10.51
C VAL A 327 -16.30 -31.04 -9.60
N ARG A 328 -17.29 -31.90 -9.30
CA ARG A 328 -18.34 -31.60 -8.29
C ARG A 328 -17.73 -31.47 -6.90
N LEU A 329 -17.02 -32.50 -6.43
CA LEU A 329 -16.38 -32.50 -5.11
C LEU A 329 -15.43 -31.31 -4.92
N LEU A 330 -14.61 -30.99 -5.93
CA LEU A 330 -13.72 -29.81 -5.89
C LEU A 330 -14.50 -28.48 -5.84
N LYS A 331 -15.66 -28.39 -6.50
CA LYS A 331 -16.52 -27.20 -6.45
C LYS A 331 -17.17 -27.04 -5.06
N ASP A 332 -17.57 -28.14 -4.43
CA ASP A 332 -18.17 -28.16 -3.10
C ASP A 332 -17.10 -27.84 -2.03
N GLU A 333 -15.88 -28.39 -2.16
CA GLU A 333 -14.70 -28.06 -1.36
C GLU A 333 -14.33 -26.57 -1.48
N ILE A 334 -14.32 -26.01 -2.69
CA ILE A 334 -14.12 -24.56 -2.92
C ILE A 334 -15.21 -23.72 -2.24
N TRP A 335 -16.45 -24.20 -2.19
CA TRP A 335 -17.52 -23.54 -1.44
C TRP A 335 -17.30 -23.61 0.08
N HIS A 336 -16.91 -24.77 0.62
CA HIS A 336 -16.56 -24.91 2.03
C HIS A 336 -15.37 -24.04 2.43
N LEU A 337 -14.31 -23.99 1.62
CA LEU A 337 -13.14 -23.14 1.86
C LEU A 337 -13.48 -21.64 1.78
N LYS A 338 -14.33 -21.23 0.84
CA LYS A 338 -14.85 -19.85 0.78
C LYS A 338 -15.71 -19.51 1.99
N MET A 339 -16.58 -20.42 2.42
CA MET A 339 -17.45 -20.21 3.58
C MET A 339 -16.64 -20.18 4.89
N ASN A 340 -15.67 -21.08 5.07
CA ASN A 340 -14.75 -21.03 6.21
C ASN A 340 -13.92 -19.74 6.22
N ARG A 341 -13.46 -19.25 5.07
CA ARG A 341 -12.79 -17.93 4.99
C ARG A 341 -13.75 -16.81 5.39
N ALA A 342 -14.99 -16.81 4.90
CA ALA A 342 -16.00 -15.82 5.28
C ALA A 342 -16.30 -15.85 6.79
N SER A 343 -16.46 -17.05 7.39
CA SER A 343 -16.62 -17.24 8.82
C SER A 343 -15.42 -16.76 9.63
N VAL A 344 -14.19 -16.93 9.13
CA VAL A 344 -12.97 -16.43 9.79
C VAL A 344 -12.85 -14.91 9.69
N GLU A 345 -13.21 -14.29 8.57
CA GLU A 345 -13.28 -12.81 8.49
C GLU A 345 -14.42 -12.24 9.37
N LEU A 346 -15.57 -12.92 9.42
CA LEU A 346 -16.67 -12.58 10.34
C LEU A 346 -16.28 -12.77 11.82
N ALA A 347 -15.43 -13.74 12.16
CA ALA A 347 -14.96 -13.94 13.52
C ALA A 347 -13.89 -12.92 13.97
N LYS A 348 -13.23 -12.22 13.04
CA LYS A 348 -12.37 -11.05 13.35
C LYS A 348 -13.19 -9.77 13.59
N LEU A 349 -14.39 -9.71 13.02
CA LEU A 349 -15.35 -8.65 13.29
C LEU A 349 -16.12 -9.03 14.56
N GLU A 350 -15.70 -8.52 15.72
CA GLU A 350 -16.46 -8.66 16.96
C GLU A 350 -17.82 -7.96 16.84
N ILE A 351 -18.82 -8.66 16.31
CA ILE A 351 -20.21 -8.22 16.34
C ILE A 351 -20.68 -8.33 17.79
N PRO A 352 -20.98 -7.22 18.49
CA PRO A 352 -21.40 -7.30 19.89
C PRO A 352 -22.70 -8.10 19.97
N THR A 353 -22.67 -9.21 20.70
CA THR A 353 -23.86 -10.06 20.84
C THR A 353 -25.00 -9.27 21.47
N PRO A 354 -26.29 -9.62 21.21
CA PRO A 354 -27.41 -8.91 21.83
C PRO A 354 -27.32 -8.87 23.37
N ILE A 355 -26.71 -9.89 23.98
CA ILE A 355 -26.48 -9.99 25.43
C ILE A 355 -25.50 -8.90 25.91
N THR A 356 -24.44 -8.62 25.14
CA THR A 356 -23.46 -7.58 25.47
C THR A 356 -24.14 -6.21 25.57
N LYS A 357 -24.97 -5.86 24.57
CA LYS A 357 -25.73 -4.60 24.55
C LYS A 357 -26.82 -4.51 25.62
N ILE A 358 -27.44 -5.64 25.98
CA ILE A 358 -28.40 -5.70 27.09
C ILE A 358 -27.71 -5.39 28.42
N ASN A 359 -26.49 -5.91 28.63
CA ASN A 359 -25.71 -5.61 29.83
C ASN A 359 -25.25 -4.14 29.86
N GLU A 360 -24.73 -3.59 28.75
CA GLU A 360 -24.39 -2.16 28.64
C GLU A 360 -25.59 -1.26 28.98
N ILE A 361 -26.77 -1.55 28.43
CA ILE A 361 -28.00 -0.79 28.72
C ILE A 361 -28.43 -0.96 30.19
N ALA A 362 -28.30 -2.16 30.76
CA ALA A 362 -28.63 -2.41 32.16
C ALA A 362 -27.69 -1.65 33.12
N ASP A 363 -26.39 -1.63 32.86
CA ASP A 363 -25.42 -0.90 33.69
C ASP A 363 -25.57 0.62 33.53
N ILE A 364 -25.87 1.13 32.33
CA ILE A 364 -26.27 2.55 32.13
C ILE A 364 -27.51 2.90 32.97
N TYR A 365 -28.53 2.03 32.99
CA TYR A 365 -29.74 2.24 33.78
C TYR A 365 -29.44 2.25 35.29
N LYS A 366 -28.57 1.35 35.73
CA LYS A 366 -28.16 1.14 37.13
C LYS A 366 -27.30 2.29 37.65
N SER A 367 -26.38 2.80 36.84
CA SER A 367 -25.64 4.04 37.11
C SER A 367 -26.57 5.26 37.15
N SER A 368 -27.58 5.32 36.28
CA SER A 368 -28.55 6.42 36.25
C SER A 368 -29.46 6.44 37.49
N THR A 369 -29.85 5.29 38.04
CA THR A 369 -30.64 5.21 39.28
C THR A 369 -29.83 5.44 40.55
N LEU A 370 -28.51 5.23 40.51
CA LEU A 370 -27.57 5.62 41.58
C LEU A 370 -27.24 7.12 41.60
N LEU A 371 -27.62 7.88 40.56
CA LEU A 371 -27.51 9.34 40.50
C LEU A 371 -28.83 10.06 40.85
N LEU A 372 -29.88 9.31 41.24
CA LEU A 372 -31.22 9.83 41.52
C LEU A 372 -31.72 9.56 42.95
N ASN A 373 -30.86 9.03 43.83
CA ASN A 373 -31.07 8.88 45.28
C ASN A 373 -29.87 9.45 46.04
#